data_AF-A0A836QG00-F1
#
_entry.id   AF-A0A836QG00-F1
#
_cell.length_a   1.000
_cell.length_b   1.000
_cell.length_c   1.000
_cell.angle_alpha   90.00
_cell.angle_beta   90.00
_cell.angle_gamma   90.00
#
_symmetry.space_group_name_H-M   'P 1'
#
loop_
_entity.id
_entity.type
_entity.pdbx_description
1 polymer ?
#
loop_
_entity_poly.entity_id
_entity_poly.type
_entity_poly.pdbx_seq_one_letter_code
_entity_poly.pdbx_strand_id
1 'polypeptide(L)'
;KIRSYHHADSKFVTVSAASILAKVSRDRAIARLGKNRDIGSGYPSDPTTKVFVKKLIRKNQDISFLRKSWKPVQILMKKRKLSQ
;
A
#
# COMPACT_ATOMS: atom_id res chain seq x y z
N LYS A 1 20.29 12.48 23.23
CA LYS A 1 19.30 13.48 22.73
C LYS A 1 18.79 13.00 21.36
N ILE A 2 17.48 12.92 21.15
CA ILE A 2 16.88 12.47 19.87
C ILE A 2 16.93 13.61 18.85
N ARG A 3 17.23 13.31 17.59
CA ARG A 3 17.29 14.29 16.48
C ARG A 3 16.46 13.79 15.29
N SER A 4 15.72 14.70 14.65
CA SER A 4 14.86 14.41 13.50
C SER A 4 15.10 15.41 12.37
N TYR A 5 15.09 14.93 11.13
CA TYR A 5 15.33 15.75 9.94
C TYR A 5 14.46 15.29 8.76
N HIS A 6 14.08 16.21 7.88
CA HIS A 6 13.58 15.85 6.56
C HIS A 6 14.70 15.21 5.73
N HIS A 7 14.35 14.14 5.00
CA HIS A 7 15.27 13.36 4.17
C HIS A 7 16.53 12.92 4.93
N ALA A 8 16.36 12.45 6.17
CA ALA A 8 17.48 12.00 6.98
C ALA A 8 18.24 10.81 6.36
N ASP A 9 17.56 9.99 5.55
CA ASP A 9 18.14 8.83 4.87
C ASP A 9 19.13 9.19 3.75
N SER A 10 19.10 10.43 3.22
CA SER A 10 20.12 10.92 2.28
C SER A 10 21.32 11.58 2.96
N LYS A 11 21.22 11.85 4.28
CA LYS A 11 22.22 12.61 5.04
C LYS A 11 23.02 11.75 6.01
N PHE A 12 22.41 10.68 6.53
CA PHE A 12 23.03 9.85 7.57
C PHE A 12 23.03 8.38 7.14
N VAL A 13 24.22 7.77 7.10
CA VAL A 13 24.42 6.38 6.63
C VAL A 13 23.56 5.39 7.42
N THR A 14 23.47 5.54 8.74
CA THR A 14 22.66 4.67 9.60
C THR A 14 21.17 4.76 9.28
N VAL A 15 20.65 5.96 9.00
CA VAL A 15 19.25 6.16 8.59
C VAL A 15 19.02 5.65 7.17
N SER A 16 20.01 5.78 6.29
CA SER A 16 19.98 5.21 4.94
C SER A 16 19.86 3.67 4.98
N ALA A 17 20.66 3.01 5.81
CA ALA A 17 20.58 1.56 6.02
C ALA A 17 19.19 1.14 6.54
N ALA A 18 18.63 1.86 7.51
CA ALA A 18 17.26 1.61 7.99
C ALA A 18 16.21 1.79 6.87
N SER A 19 16.37 2.81 6.02
CA SER A 19 15.52 3.07 4.86
C SER A 19 15.57 1.93 3.84
N ILE A 20 16.76 1.38 3.57
CA ILE A 20 16.95 0.21 2.70
C ILE A 20 16.23 -1.02 3.28
N LEU A 21 16.48 -1.33 4.56
CA LEU A 21 15.84 -2.48 5.23
C LEU A 21 14.32 -2.39 5.19
N ALA A 22 13.77 -1.20 5.45
CA ALA A 22 12.33 -0.96 5.39
C ALA A 22 11.75 -1.17 3.99
N LYS A 23 12.39 -0.60 2.94
CA LYS A 23 11.93 -0.72 1.55
C LYS A 23 12.00 -2.17 1.06
N VAL A 24 13.12 -2.87 1.28
CA VAL A 24 13.26 -4.28 0.91
C VAL A 24 12.24 -5.17 1.61
N SER A 25 11.99 -4.93 2.91
CA SER A 25 10.98 -5.69 3.66
C SER A 25 9.57 -5.44 3.14
N ARG A 26 9.27 -4.19 2.76
CA ARG A 26 8.01 -3.80 2.15
C ARG A 26 7.82 -4.47 0.79
N ASP A 27 8.85 -4.51 -0.05
CA ASP A 27 8.75 -5.12 -1.38
C ASP A 27 8.55 -6.64 -1.28
N ARG A 28 9.24 -7.30 -0.34
CA ARG A 28 8.96 -8.71 -0.01
C ARG A 28 7.52 -8.93 0.45
N ALA A 29 6.98 -8.03 1.26
CA ALA A 29 5.59 -8.14 1.73
C ALA A 29 4.59 -8.00 0.57
N ILE A 30 4.80 -7.04 -0.34
CA ILE A 30 4.00 -6.87 -1.56
C ILE A 30 4.10 -8.11 -2.46
N ALA A 31 5.31 -8.64 -2.68
CA ALA A 31 5.51 -9.86 -3.47
C ALA A 31 4.77 -11.07 -2.87
N ARG A 32 4.77 -11.22 -1.54
CA ARG A 32 4.01 -12.29 -0.86
C ARG A 32 2.50 -12.13 -1.04
N LEU A 33 1.98 -10.91 -0.91
CA LEU A 33 0.56 -10.63 -1.16
C LEU A 33 0.18 -10.87 -2.63
N GLY A 34 1.11 -10.58 -3.54
CA GLY A 34 0.96 -10.73 -4.98
C GLY A 34 1.21 -12.14 -5.53
N LYS A 35 1.54 -13.14 -4.69
CA LYS A 35 1.95 -14.48 -5.15
C LYS A 35 0.94 -15.14 -6.10
N ASN A 36 -0.36 -14.92 -5.84
CA ASN A 36 -1.45 -15.53 -6.63
C ASN A 36 -2.27 -14.49 -7.41
N ARG A 37 -1.90 -13.21 -7.34
CA ARG A 37 -2.69 -12.10 -7.90
C ARG A 37 -1.78 -10.93 -8.24
N ASP A 38 -1.97 -10.32 -9.39
CA ASP A 38 -1.32 -9.05 -9.66
C ASP A 38 -2.01 -7.91 -8.90
N ILE A 39 -1.36 -7.48 -7.82
CA ILE A 39 -1.83 -6.38 -6.96
C ILE A 39 -1.22 -5.03 -7.33
N GLY A 40 -0.24 -5.03 -8.25
CA GLY A 40 0.59 -3.87 -8.56
C GLY A 40 1.47 -3.41 -7.38
N SER A 41 1.82 -2.14 -7.38
CA SER A 41 2.63 -1.48 -6.37
C SER A 41 1.91 -1.30 -5.03
N GLY A 42 0.59 -1.34 -4.95
CA GLY A 42 -0.17 -0.97 -3.76
C GLY A 42 -0.42 0.55 -3.61
N TYR A 43 0.05 1.39 -4.53
CA TYR A 43 -0.24 2.83 -4.54
C TYR A 43 -1.48 3.18 -5.40
N PRO A 44 -2.25 4.22 -5.05
CA PRO A 44 -3.38 4.69 -5.86
C PRO A 44 -3.00 5.27 -7.22
N SER A 45 -1.75 5.68 -7.41
CA SER A 45 -1.24 6.16 -8.70
C SER A 45 -1.16 5.03 -9.72
N ASP A 46 -0.86 3.82 -9.27
CA ASP A 46 -0.67 2.65 -10.11
C ASP A 46 -2.01 2.12 -10.69
N PRO A 47 -2.16 2.05 -12.03
CA PRO A 47 -3.31 1.48 -12.71
C PRO A 47 -3.66 0.06 -12.27
N THR A 48 -2.65 -0.80 -12.09
CA THR A 48 -2.84 -2.20 -11.71
C THR A 48 -3.46 -2.31 -10.32
N THR A 49 -2.90 -1.56 -9.35
CA THR A 49 -3.44 -1.46 -8.00
C THR A 49 -4.89 -0.98 -7.99
N LYS A 50 -5.20 0.07 -8.76
CA LYS A 50 -6.56 0.63 -8.86
C LYS A 50 -7.57 -0.42 -9.33
N VAL A 51 -7.23 -1.15 -10.40
CA VAL A 51 -8.09 -2.21 -10.95
C VAL A 51 -8.26 -3.35 -9.96
N PHE A 52 -7.16 -3.79 -9.33
CA PHE A 52 -7.17 -4.86 -8.33
C PHE A 52 -8.09 -4.53 -7.15
N VAL A 53 -7.91 -3.38 -6.51
CA VAL A 53 -8.68 -2.96 -5.34
C VAL A 53 -10.17 -2.79 -5.68
N LYS A 54 -10.48 -2.19 -6.83
CA LYS A 54 -11.87 -2.04 -7.29
C LYS A 54 -12.56 -3.39 -7.48
N LYS A 55 -11.87 -4.38 -8.08
CA LYS A 55 -12.40 -5.74 -8.24
C LYS A 55 -12.58 -6.44 -6.88
N LEU A 56 -11.59 -6.32 -5.99
CA LEU A 56 -11.60 -6.92 -4.66
C LEU A 56 -12.80 -6.45 -3.81
N ILE A 57 -13.03 -5.13 -3.75
CA ILE A 57 -14.14 -4.52 -3.00
C ILE A 57 -15.50 -4.91 -3.59
N ARG A 58 -15.61 -4.95 -4.93
CA ARG A 58 -16.84 -5.37 -5.62
C ARG A 58 -17.20 -6.83 -5.35
N LYS A 59 -16.21 -7.71 -5.33
CA LYS A 59 -16.40 -9.15 -5.05
C LYS A 59 -16.59 -9.46 -3.55
N ASN A 60 -16.55 -8.46 -2.67
CA ASN A 60 -16.62 -8.63 -1.21
C ASN A 60 -15.62 -9.68 -0.68
N GLN A 61 -14.44 -9.77 -1.30
CA GLN A 61 -13.38 -10.67 -0.86
C GLN A 61 -12.68 -10.13 0.39
N ASP A 62 -11.80 -10.94 0.99
CA ASP A 62 -11.00 -10.49 2.13
C ASP A 62 -10.21 -9.22 1.77
N ILE A 63 -10.40 -8.19 2.61
CA ILE A 63 -9.76 -6.87 2.53
C ILE A 63 -8.98 -6.55 3.81
N SER A 64 -8.63 -7.56 4.61
CA SER A 64 -7.85 -7.42 5.86
C SER A 64 -6.56 -6.63 5.68
N PHE A 65 -5.86 -6.84 4.55
CA PHE A 65 -4.62 -6.15 4.21
C PHE A 65 -4.85 -4.74 3.61
N LEU A 66 -6.09 -4.36 3.29
CA LEU A 66 -6.41 -3.08 2.69
C LEU A 66 -6.64 -2.00 3.77
N ARG A 67 -5.98 -0.86 3.61
CA ARG A 67 -6.16 0.29 4.50
C ARG A 67 -7.51 0.97 4.25
N LYS A 68 -8.52 0.64 5.04
CA LYS A 68 -9.88 1.20 4.93
C LYS A 68 -9.96 2.71 5.15
N SER A 69 -8.99 3.29 5.87
CA SER A 69 -8.89 4.73 6.11
C SER A 69 -8.42 5.53 4.88
N TRP A 70 -7.86 4.87 3.86
CA TRP A 70 -7.36 5.58 2.68
C TRP A 70 -8.51 6.13 1.82
N LYS A 71 -8.42 7.40 1.45
CA LYS A 71 -9.47 8.11 0.70
C LYS A 71 -9.93 7.36 -0.57
N PRO A 72 -9.04 6.82 -1.43
CA PRO A 72 -9.47 6.04 -2.60
C PRO A 72 -10.29 4.80 -2.23
N VAL A 73 -9.92 4.11 -1.14
CA VAL A 73 -10.63 2.94 -0.64
C VAL A 73 -12.00 3.34 -0.10
N GLN A 74 -12.08 4.39 0.71
CA GLN A 74 -13.35 4.93 1.22
C GLN A 74 -14.33 5.29 0.09
N ILE A 75 -13.84 5.94 -0.97
CA ILE A 75 -14.65 6.28 -2.15
C ILE A 75 -15.21 5.02 -2.81
N LEU A 76 -14.37 3.99 -3.03
CA LEU A 76 -14.80 2.73 -3.62
C LEU A 76 -15.81 1.99 -2.75
N MET A 77 -15.61 1.96 -1.43
CA MET A 77 -16.54 1.34 -0.49
C MET A 77 -17.88 2.08 -0.43
N LYS A 78 -17.88 3.42 -0.41
CA LYS A 78 -19.10 4.23 -0.46
C LYS A 78 -19.87 4.00 -1.75
N LYS A 79 -19.18 3.99 -2.90
CA LYS A 79 -19.80 3.69 -4.21
C LYS A 79 -20.46 2.32 -4.22
N ARG A 80 -19.85 1.31 -3.60
CA ARG A 80 -20.46 -0.02 -3.49
C ARG A 80 -21.73 -0.02 -2.64
N LYS A 81 -21.72 0.67 -1.48
CA LYS A 81 -22.90 0.77 -0.60
C LYS A 81 -24.09 1.45 -1.29
N LEU A 82 -23.84 2.37 -2.21
CA LEU A 82 -24.88 3.06 -2.99
C LEU A 82 -25.43 2.20 -4.15
N SER A 83 -24.72 1.15 -4.54
CA SER A 83 -25.13 0.24 -5.63
C SER A 83 -25.65 -1.11 -5.13
N GLN A 84 -25.80 -1.27 -3.80
CA GLN A 84 -26.46 -2.40 -3.15
C GLN A 84 -27.82 -1.91 -2.64
#